data_AF-A0A940KSN9-F1
#
_entry.id   AF-A0A940KSN9-F1
#
_cell.length_a   1.000
_cell.length_b   1.000
_cell.length_c   1.000
_cell.angle_alpha   90.00
_cell.angle_beta   90.00
_cell.angle_gamma   90.00
#
_symmetry.space_group_name_H-M   'P 1'
#
loop_
_entity.id
_entity.type
_entity.pdbx_description
1 polymer ?
#
loop_
_entity_poly.entity_id
_entity_poly.type
_entity_poly.pdbx_seq_one_letter_code
_entity_poly.pdbx_strand_id
1 'polypeptide(L)' 'MKHTFDCVDAHTCGNPVRLVKKGGPELLGANMSEKRQHFLKSYDWIRTGLMFE' A
#
# COMPACT_ATOMS: atom_id res chain seq x y z
N MET A 1 -1.54 -13.95 12.40
CA MET A 1 -0.38 -14.08 11.49
C MET A 1 0.30 -12.71 11.44
N LYS A 2 1.64 -12.64 11.46
CA LYS A 2 2.36 -11.36 11.45
C LYS A 2 2.66 -10.95 10.00
N HIS A 3 2.27 -9.74 9.60
CA HIS A 3 2.64 -9.16 8.31
C HIS A 3 3.80 -8.19 8.52
N THR A 4 4.72 -8.09 7.55
CA THR A 4 5.88 -7.19 7.62
C THR A 4 6.07 -6.54 6.27
N PHE A 5 6.17 -5.21 6.27
CA PHE A 5 6.34 -4.39 5.09
C PHE A 5 7.67 -3.65 5.17
N ASP A 6 8.44 -3.69 4.10
CA ASP A 6 9.66 -2.89 3.95
C ASP A 6 9.24 -1.54 3.38
N CYS A 7 9.32 -0.49 4.21
CA CYS A 7 8.80 0.84 3.89
C CYS A 7 9.93 1.87 3.84
N VAL A 8 9.84 2.77 2.87
CA VAL A 8 10.64 4.00 2.83
C VAL A 8 9.69 5.17 3.12
N ASP A 9 9.92 5.84 4.24
CA ASP A 9 9.18 7.04 4.62
C ASP A 9 9.92 8.28 4.10
N ALA A 10 9.17 9.20 3.51
CA ALA A 10 9.67 10.42 2.87
C ALA A 10 8.64 11.54 3.01
N HIS A 11 8.99 12.72 2.48
CA HIS A 11 8.03 13.82 2.35
C HIS A 11 8.31 14.63 1.08
N THR A 12 7.26 15.24 0.55
CA THR A 12 7.36 16.24 -0.52
C THR A 12 6.76 17.53 0.01
N CYS A 13 7.59 18.58 0.17
CA CYS A 13 7.17 19.87 0.71
C CYS A 13 6.40 19.78 2.05
N GLY A 14 6.77 18.80 2.88
CA GLY A 14 6.17 18.57 4.20
C GLY A 14 4.96 17.63 4.21
N ASN A 15 4.48 17.21 3.04
CA ASN A 15 3.46 16.16 2.94
C ASN A 15 4.11 14.77 3.08
N PRO A 16 3.80 13.98 4.12
CA PRO A 16 4.41 12.67 4.33
C PRO A 16 3.97 11.67 3.26
N VAL A 17 4.91 10.83 2.85
CA VAL A 17 4.71 9.75 1.89
C VAL A 17 5.38 8.50 2.44
N ARG A 18 4.66 7.37 2.43
CA ARG A 18 5.21 6.06 2.76
C ARG A 18 5.17 5.18 1.52
N LEU A 19 6.34 4.73 1.07
CA LEU A 19 6.50 3.83 -0.06
C LEU A 19 6.75 2.41 0.44
N VAL A 20 5.82 1.49 0.14
CA VAL A 20 5.99 0.06 0.43
C VAL A 20 6.83 -0.56 -0.68
N LYS A 21 8.08 -0.91 -0.37
CA LYS A 21 9.03 -1.54 -1.29
C LYS A 21 8.84 -3.06 -1.38
N LYS A 22 8.49 -3.72 -0.27
CA LYS A 22 8.24 -5.18 -0.19
C LYS A 22 7.14 -5.51 0.80
N GLY A 23 6.53 -6.68 0.63
CA GLY A 23 5.48 -7.22 1.51
C GLY A 23 4.04 -6.94 1.03
N GLY A 24 3.87 -6.19 -0.05
CA GLY A 24 2.57 -5.99 -0.69
C GLY A 24 2.03 -7.24 -1.40
N PRO A 25 0.70 -7.33 -1.59
CA PRO A 25 0.08 -8.45 -2.29
C PRO A 25 0.27 -8.34 -3.81
N GLU A 26 0.17 -9.48 -4.50
CA GLU A 26 0.08 -9.51 -5.95
C GLU A 26 -1.26 -8.92 -6.42
N LEU A 27 -1.21 -7.97 -7.37
CA LEU A 27 -2.38 -7.26 -7.87
C LEU A 27 -2.74 -7.69 -9.28
N LEU A 28 -3.97 -8.17 -9.45
CA LEU A 28 -4.58 -8.49 -10.73
C LEU A 28 -5.12 -7.23 -11.41
N GLY A 29 -5.00 -7.18 -12.73
CA GLY A 29 -5.46 -6.08 -13.58
C GLY A 29 -4.48 -5.80 -14.72
N ALA A 30 -5.01 -5.47 -15.89
CA ALA A 30 -4.24 -5.14 -17.09
C ALA A 30 -3.58 -3.74 -16.99
N ASN A 31 -4.11 -2.87 -16.12
CA ASN A 31 -3.60 -1.51 -15.90
C ASN A 31 -3.59 -1.14 -14.40
N MET A 32 -3.01 0.02 -14.09
CA MET A 32 -2.88 0.49 -12.71
C MET A 32 -4.23 0.83 -12.06
N SER A 33 -5.24 1.24 -12.82
CA SER A 33 -6.58 1.53 -12.29
C SER A 33 -7.25 0.25 -11.80
N GLU A 34 -7.21 -0.82 -12.60
CA GLU A 34 -7.73 -2.14 -12.24
C GLU A 34 -6.98 -2.73 -11.05
N LYS A 35 -5.64 -2.64 -11.04
CA LYS A 35 -4.83 -3.07 -9.89
C LYS A 35 -5.19 -2.30 -8.62
N ARG A 36 -5.42 -0.99 -8.72
CA ARG A 36 -5.89 -0.16 -7.61
C ARG A 36 -7.27 -0.59 -7.13
N GLN A 37 -8.21 -0.85 -8.03
CA GLN A 37 -9.54 -1.34 -7.67
C GLN A 37 -9.46 -2.71 -6.96
N HIS A 38 -8.63 -3.62 -7.45
CA HIS A 38 -8.39 -4.90 -6.80
C HIS A 38 -7.79 -4.74 -5.40
N PHE A 39 -6.79 -3.86 -5.25
CA PHE A 39 -6.20 -3.55 -3.94
C PHE A 39 -7.25 -3.03 -2.95
N LEU A 40 -8.08 -2.07 -3.36
CA LEU A 40 -9.14 -1.51 -2.50
C LEU A 40 -10.24 -2.53 -2.17
N LYS A 41 -10.54 -3.48 -3.06
CA LYS A 41 -11.58 -4.49 -2.80
C LYS A 41 -11.10 -5.60 -1.88
N SER A 42 -9.86 -6.07 -2.06
CA SER A 42 -9.36 -7.30 -1.42
C SER A 42 -8.38 -7.04 -0.28
N TYR A 43 -7.72 -5.88 -0.26
CA TYR A 43 -6.55 -5.62 0.61
C TYR A 43 -6.57 -4.25 1.29
N ASP A 44 -7.72 -3.57 1.35
CA ASP A 44 -7.80 -2.22 1.95
C ASP A 44 -7.36 -2.18 3.42
N TRP A 45 -7.45 -3.31 4.12
CA TRP A 45 -6.93 -3.47 5.49
C TRP A 45 -5.44 -3.16 5.61
N ILE A 46 -4.65 -3.36 4.54
CA ILE A 46 -3.22 -2.99 4.51
C ILE A 46 -3.08 -1.47 4.55
N ARG A 47 -3.87 -0.76 3.74
CA ARG A 47 -3.88 0.70 3.74
C ARG A 47 -4.31 1.25 5.08
N THR A 48 -5.39 0.70 5.67
CA THR A 48 -5.86 1.19 6.97
C THR A 48 -4.84 0.90 8.07
N GLY A 49 -4.27 -0.30 8.13
CA GLY A 49 -3.28 -0.68 9.14
C GLY A 49 -1.92 0.00 9.01
N LEU A 50 -1.55 0.52 7.83
CA LEU A 50 -0.28 1.23 7.64
C LEU A 50 -0.39 2.75 7.79
N MET A 51 -1.58 3.32 7.63
CA MET A 51 -1.79 4.78 7.58
C MET A 51 -2.50 5.36 8.80
N PHE A 52 -3.24 4.56 9.56
CA PHE A 52 -4.00 5.00 10.72
C PHE A 52 -3.42 4.39 12.00
N GLU A 53 -3.57 5.11 13.11
CA GLU A 53 -3.30 4.61 14.47
C GLU A 53 -4.46 3.75 15.00
#